data_AF-A0A4Q6EFE3-F1
#
_entry.id   AF-A0A4Q6EFE3-F1
#
_cell.length_a   1.000
_cell.length_b   1.000
_cell.length_c   1.000
_cell.angle_alpha   90.00
_cell.angle_beta   90.00
_cell.angle_gamma   90.00
#
_symmetry.space_group_name_H-M   'P 1'
#
loop_
_entity.id
_entity.type
_entity.pdbx_description
1 polymer ?
#
loop_
_entity_poly.entity_id
_entity_poly.type
_entity_poly.pdbx_seq_one_letter_code
_entity_poly.pdbx_strand_id
1 'polypeptide(L)'
;MPRKKPRIEAIDFARGLAVTLMILSHGIKGLLTFEQFPAWGLVPIHLITKLSSSLFFLVFGLSLAIVHLPKVGTSQWPEKRTKLLLRGLKILFWYKVLTIVEMFSLYTREDILNTLLYKAFPVYVEILGYYAIALIWIPFALPLWKKAP
;
A
#
# COMPACT_ATOMS: atom_id res chain seq x y z
N MET A 1 -5.72 -13.29 32.50
CA MET A 1 -4.89 -12.41 31.63
C MET A 1 -5.32 -12.62 30.18
N PRO A 2 -5.49 -11.58 29.35
CA PRO A 2 -5.87 -11.78 27.95
C PRO A 2 -4.72 -12.49 27.23
N ARG A 3 -5.01 -13.65 26.63
CA ARG A 3 -4.06 -14.45 25.86
C ARG A 3 -3.54 -13.60 24.70
N LYS A 4 -2.27 -13.18 24.74
CA LYS A 4 -1.62 -12.50 23.60
C LYS A 4 -1.86 -13.39 22.38
N LYS A 5 -2.51 -12.85 21.35
CA LYS A 5 -2.65 -13.56 20.07
C LYS A 5 -1.25 -13.99 19.62
N PRO A 6 -1.07 -15.21 19.08
CA PRO A 6 0.22 -15.61 18.54
C PRO A 6 0.61 -14.61 17.46
N ARG A 7 1.70 -13.87 17.71
CA ARG A 7 2.34 -13.07 16.67
C ARG A 7 2.97 -14.04 15.70
N ILE A 8 2.68 -13.86 14.42
CA ILE A 8 3.30 -14.68 13.39
C ILE A 8 4.59 -13.97 13.01
N GLU A 9 5.71 -14.37 13.62
CA GLU A 9 7.01 -13.73 13.46
C GLU A 9 7.43 -13.62 11.99
N ALA A 10 7.15 -14.66 11.20
CA ALA A 10 7.39 -14.65 9.76
C ALA A 10 6.68 -13.50 9.02
N ILE A 11 5.46 -13.15 9.43
CA ILE A 11 4.70 -12.04 8.82
C ILE A 11 5.25 -10.69 9.26
N ASP A 12 5.61 -10.57 10.54
CA ASP A 12 6.25 -9.35 11.05
C ASP A 12 7.59 -9.10 10.34
N PHE A 13 8.40 -10.15 10.12
CA PHE A 13 9.63 -10.09 9.34
C PHE A 13 9.37 -9.73 7.88
N ALA A 14 8.45 -10.42 7.21
CA ALA A 14 8.11 -10.15 5.82
C ALA A 14 7.59 -8.72 5.61
N ARG A 15 6.85 -8.16 6.58
CA ARG A 15 6.37 -6.77 6.56
C ARG A 15 7.54 -5.81 6.68
N GLY A 16 8.46 -6.06 7.61
CA GLY A 16 9.68 -5.27 7.77
C GLY A 16 10.51 -5.26 6.49
N LEU A 17 10.76 -6.44 5.92
CA LEU A 17 11.49 -6.59 4.66
C LEU A 17 10.82 -5.84 3.51
N ALA A 18 9.50 -5.97 3.36
CA ALA A 18 8.75 -5.27 2.32
C ALA A 18 8.86 -3.74 2.45
N VAL A 19 8.77 -3.20 3.66
CA VAL A 19 8.93 -1.76 3.91
C VAL A 19 10.35 -1.30 3.62
N THR A 20 11.36 -2.05 4.05
CA THR A 20 12.77 -1.72 3.77
C THR A 20 13.05 -1.72 2.26
N LEU A 21 12.61 -2.75 1.53
CA LEU A 21 12.75 -2.81 0.08
C LEU A 21 12.03 -1.65 -0.61
N MET A 22 10.89 -1.21 -0.07
CA MET A 22 10.12 -0.12 -0.65
C MET A 22 10.83 1.22 -0.49
N ILE A 23 11.41 1.47 0.69
CA ILE A 23 12.26 2.63 0.96
C ILE A 23 13.48 2.62 0.03
N LEU A 24 14.16 1.47 -0.10
CA LEU A 24 15.31 1.33 -0.99
C LEU A 24 14.93 1.56 -2.46
N SER A 25 13.80 1.01 -2.91
CA SER A 25 13.28 1.17 -4.26
C SER A 25 13.02 2.64 -4.61
N HIS A 26 12.41 3.40 -3.69
CA HIS A 26 12.15 4.83 -3.89
C HIS A 26 13.43 5.67 -3.75
N GLY A 27 14.32 5.32 -2.82
CA GLY A 27 15.62 5.97 -2.68
C GLY A 27 16.49 5.83 -3.93
N ILE A 28 16.54 4.63 -4.52
CA ILE A 28 17.26 4.37 -5.78
C ILE A 28 16.68 5.23 -6.91
N LYS A 29 15.35 5.27 -7.06
CA LYS A 29 14.69 6.12 -8.09
C LYS A 29 14.92 7.62 -7.88
N GLY A 30 14.96 8.07 -6.63
CA GLY A 30 15.13 9.49 -6.30
C GLY A 30 16.58 9.98 -6.34
N LEU A 31 17.57 9.09 -6.13
CA LEU A 31 18.98 9.45 -6.03
C LEU A 31 19.80 9.12 -7.29
N LEU A 32 19.37 8.14 -8.10
CA LEU A 32 20.12 7.69 -9.27
C LEU A 32 19.45 8.15 -10.56
N THR A 33 20.19 8.89 -11.39
CA THR A 33 19.86 9.08 -12.80
C THR A 33 20.21 7.80 -13.56
N PHE A 34 19.19 7.04 -13.97
CA PHE A 34 19.34 5.71 -14.62
C PHE A 34 20.18 5.71 -15.90
N GLU A 35 20.47 6.88 -16.47
CA GLU A 35 21.35 7.08 -17.62
C GLU A 35 22.82 6.73 -17.33
N GLN A 36 23.20 6.64 -16.05
CA GLN A 36 24.58 6.33 -15.62
C GLN A 36 24.87 4.82 -15.55
N PHE A 37 23.87 3.96 -15.72
CA PHE A 37 24.02 2.51 -15.59
C PHE A 37 24.00 1.80 -16.95
N PRO A 38 24.92 0.84 -17.19
CA PRO A 38 24.81 -0.04 -18.33
C PRO A 38 23.53 -0.87 -18.24
N ALA A 39 23.00 -1.32 -19.38
CA ALA A 39 21.72 -2.05 -19.46
C ALA A 39 21.63 -3.26 -18.50
N TRP A 40 22.75 -3.97 -18.27
CA TRP A 40 22.81 -5.08 -17.32
C TRP A 40 22.69 -4.62 -15.86
N GLY A 41 23.20 -3.44 -15.50
CA GLY A 41 23.13 -2.86 -14.16
C GLY A 41 21.71 -2.45 -13.76
N LEU A 42 20.84 -2.20 -14.74
CA LEU A 42 19.42 -1.92 -14.53
C LEU A 42 18.61 -3.17 -14.15
N VAL A 43 19.07 -4.38 -14.53
CA VAL A 43 18.38 -5.64 -14.25
C VAL A 43 18.18 -5.89 -12.75
N PRO A 44 19.22 -5.88 -11.90
CA PRO A 44 19.04 -6.08 -10.45
C PRO A 44 18.23 -4.95 -9.80
N ILE A 45 18.34 -3.72 -10.29
CA ILE A 45 17.55 -2.59 -9.79
C ILE A 45 16.05 -2.80 -10.10
N HIS A 46 15.71 -3.18 -11.33
CA HIS A 46 14.35 -3.52 -11.70
C HIS A 46 13.82 -4.73 -10.92
N LEU A 47 14.67 -5.74 -10.68
CA LEU A 47 14.28 -6.90 -9.89
C LEU A 47 13.90 -6.49 -8.47
N ILE A 48 14.76 -5.73 -7.77
CA ILE A 48 14.51 -5.28 -6.39
C ILE A 48 13.27 -4.38 -6.32
N THR A 49 13.17 -3.40 -7.22
CA THR A 49 12.06 -2.43 -7.23
C THR A 49 10.72 -3.10 -7.52
N LYS A 50 10.66 -4.05 -8.47
CA LYS A 50 9.43 -4.80 -8.79
C LYS A 50 9.08 -5.84 -7.73
N LEU A 51 10.08 -6.54 -7.18
CA LEU A 51 9.87 -7.53 -6.13
C LEU A 51 9.33 -6.86 -4.86
N SER A 52 9.84 -5.68 -4.53
CA SER A 52 9.41 -4.90 -3.37
C SER A 52 7.89 -4.65 -3.38
N SER A 53 7.34 -4.13 -4.48
CA SER A 53 5.92 -3.80 -4.56
C SER A 53 5.04 -5.05 -4.45
N SER A 54 5.41 -6.12 -5.15
CA SER A 54 4.70 -7.40 -5.08
C SER A 54 4.72 -8.00 -3.68
N LEU A 55 5.88 -8.02 -3.02
CA LEU A 55 6.01 -8.52 -1.65
C LEU A 55 5.19 -7.69 -0.68
N PHE A 56 5.22 -6.36 -0.83
CA PHE A 56 4.42 -5.46 -0.01
C PHE A 56 2.92 -5.73 -0.12
N PHE A 57 2.40 -5.86 -1.34
CA PHE A 57 0.98 -6.16 -1.57
C PHE A 57 0.57 -7.50 -0.97
N LEU A 58 1.39 -8.54 -1.13
CA LEU A 58 1.12 -9.87 -0.58
C LEU A 58 1.09 -9.85 0.95
N VAL A 59 2.12 -9.30 1.58
CA VAL A 59 2.22 -9.28 3.04
C VAL A 59 1.13 -8.40 3.66
N PHE A 60 0.83 -7.27 3.04
CA PHE A 60 -0.25 -6.39 3.48
C PHE A 60 -1.62 -7.08 3.42
N GLY A 61 -1.95 -7.68 2.26
CA GLY A 61 -3.20 -8.42 2.09
C GLY A 61 -3.35 -9.57 3.07
N LEU A 62 -2.29 -10.37 3.23
CA LEU A 62 -2.26 -11.49 4.17
C LEU A 62 -2.42 -11.03 5.63
N SER A 63 -1.73 -9.94 6.01
CA SER A 63 -1.84 -9.35 7.35
C SER A 63 -3.28 -8.92 7.66
N LEU A 64 -3.97 -8.33 6.69
CA LEU A 64 -5.35 -7.89 6.86
C LEU A 64 -6.30 -9.08 6.97
N ALA A 65 -6.14 -10.08 6.11
CA ALA A 65 -6.92 -11.31 6.17
C ALA A 65 -6.78 -11.96 7.56
N ILE A 66 -5.57 -12.19 8.05
CA ILE A 66 -5.34 -12.83 9.34
C ILE A 66 -5.94 -12.03 10.50
N VAL A 67 -5.83 -10.71 10.46
CA VAL A 67 -6.30 -9.85 11.56
C VAL A 67 -7.81 -9.65 11.54
N HIS A 68 -8.45 -9.60 10.36
CA HIS A 68 -9.84 -9.19 10.19
C HIS A 68 -10.79 -10.31 9.76
N LEU A 69 -10.35 -11.29 8.99
CA LEU A 69 -11.20 -12.41 8.52
C LEU A 69 -11.88 -13.17 9.68
N PRO A 70 -11.20 -13.50 10.81
CA PRO A 70 -11.86 -14.19 11.93
C PRO A 70 -12.94 -13.36 12.64
N LYS A 71 -12.94 -12.04 12.43
CA LYS A 71 -13.88 -11.10 13.05
C LYS A 71 -15.11 -10.86 12.17
N VAL A 72 -15.08 -11.27 10.91
CA VAL A 72 -16.21 -11.15 9.98
C VAL A 72 -17.39 -11.98 10.49
N GLY A 73 -18.56 -11.37 10.57
CA GLY A 73 -19.79 -12.02 11.07
C GLY A 73 -19.91 -12.08 12.60
N THR A 74 -18.96 -11.53 13.34
CA THR A 74 -19.11 -11.32 14.79
C THR A 74 -19.85 -10.02 15.07
N SER A 75 -20.38 -9.84 16.29
CA SER A 75 -21.02 -8.58 16.72
C SER A 75 -20.09 -7.36 16.63
N GLN A 76 -18.77 -7.56 16.66
CA GLN A 76 -17.77 -6.50 16.54
C GLN A 76 -17.45 -6.12 15.08
N TRP A 77 -17.99 -6.83 14.09
CA TRP A 77 -17.68 -6.61 12.68
C TRP A 77 -18.12 -5.23 12.16
N PRO A 78 -19.35 -4.74 12.43
CA PRO A 78 -19.81 -3.45 11.91
C PRO A 78 -18.90 -2.30 12.36
N GLU A 79 -18.52 -2.28 13.64
CA GLU A 79 -17.64 -1.26 14.20
C GLU A 79 -16.25 -1.29 13.54
N LYS A 80 -15.67 -2.48 13.34
CA LYS A 80 -14.36 -2.63 12.69
C LYS A 80 -14.40 -2.28 11.21
N ARG A 81 -15.49 -2.61 10.52
CA ARG A 81 -15.73 -2.19 9.14
C ARG A 81 -15.74 -0.67 9.04
N THR A 82 -16.51 0.03 9.87
CA THR A 82 -16.53 1.51 9.87
C THR A 82 -15.15 2.09 10.18
N LYS A 83 -14.41 1.53 11.16
CA LYS A 83 -13.03 1.96 11.44
C LYS A 83 -12.09 1.79 10.25
N LEU A 84 -12.20 0.69 9.51
CA LEU A 84 -11.41 0.46 8.29
C LEU A 84 -11.78 1.47 7.19
N LEU A 85 -13.07 1.70 6.96
CA LEU A 85 -13.55 2.68 5.98
C LEU A 85 -13.09 4.10 6.32
N LEU A 86 -13.25 4.53 7.57
CA LEU A 86 -12.80 5.86 8.02
C LEU A 86 -11.29 6.04 7.90
N ARG A 87 -10.51 5.00 8.23
CA ARG A 87 -9.06 5.02 8.02
C ARG A 87 -8.71 5.09 6.54
N GLY A 88 -9.36 4.28 5.70
CA GLY A 88 -9.18 4.31 4.25
C GLY A 88 -9.50 5.68 3.65
N LEU A 89 -10.61 6.31 4.06
CA LEU A 89 -10.98 7.66 3.65
C LEU A 89 -9.98 8.73 4.13
N LYS A 90 -9.52 8.63 5.39
CA LYS A 90 -8.50 9.54 5.93
C LYS A 90 -7.20 9.44 5.12
N ILE A 91 -6.78 8.22 4.80
CA ILE A 91 -5.58 7.97 4.00
C ILE A 91 -5.80 8.45 2.56
N LEU A 92 -6.99 8.25 1.99
CA LEU A 92 -7.35 8.74 0.66
C LEU A 92 -7.26 10.27 0.59
N PHE A 93 -7.79 10.95 1.60
CA PHE A 93 -7.69 12.40 1.72
C PHE A 93 -6.21 12.84 1.72
N TRP A 94 -5.38 12.22 2.57
CA TRP A 94 -3.96 12.53 2.62
C TRP A 94 -3.23 12.20 1.32
N TYR A 95 -3.59 11.11 0.64
CA TYR A 95 -3.09 10.80 -0.69
C TYR A 95 -3.34 11.96 -1.66
N LYS A 96 -4.58 12.47 -1.74
CA LYS A 96 -4.90 13.60 -2.64
C LYS A 96 -4.12 14.88 -2.28
N VAL A 97 -4.07 15.22 -1.00
CA VAL A 97 -3.32 16.41 -0.52
C VAL A 97 -1.84 16.30 -0.85
N LEU A 98 -1.23 15.14 -0.55
CA LEU A 98 0.19 14.93 -0.79
C LEU A 98 0.52 14.82 -2.28
N THR A 99 -0.39 14.31 -3.12
CA THR A 99 -0.25 14.38 -4.58
C THR A 99 -0.18 15.83 -5.08
N ILE A 100 -1.02 16.72 -4.54
CA ILE A 100 -0.94 18.14 -4.88
C ILE A 100 0.41 18.71 -4.47
N VAL A 101 0.86 18.44 -3.24
CA VAL A 101 2.14 18.94 -2.71
C VAL A 101 3.32 18.42 -3.53
N GLU A 102 3.34 17.14 -3.87
CA GLU A 102 4.38 16.49 -4.68
C GLU A 102 4.51 17.14 -6.06
N MET A 103 3.37 17.42 -6.69
CA MET A 103 3.35 17.89 -8.08
C MET A 103 3.36 19.42 -8.22
N PHE A 104 3.17 20.16 -7.13
CA PHE A 104 2.90 21.61 -7.16
C PHE A 104 3.98 22.45 -7.86
N SER A 105 5.25 22.08 -7.70
CA SER A 105 6.38 22.88 -8.19
C SER A 105 6.81 22.54 -9.62
N LEU A 106 6.54 21.32 -10.10
CA LEU A 106 7.13 20.78 -11.33
C LEU A 106 6.10 20.46 -12.42
N TYR A 107 4.81 20.44 -12.11
CA TYR A 107 3.76 20.00 -13.03
C TYR A 107 2.69 21.07 -13.23
N THR A 108 1.98 20.98 -14.36
CA THR A 108 0.88 21.89 -14.64
C THR A 108 -0.35 21.55 -13.79
N ARG A 109 -1.28 22.50 -13.66
CA ARG A 109 -2.55 22.26 -12.96
C ARG A 109 -3.36 21.13 -13.61
N GLU A 110 -3.27 20.99 -14.93
CA GLU A 110 -3.97 19.93 -15.66
C GLU A 110 -3.39 18.56 -15.34
N ASP A 111 -2.06 18.44 -15.26
CA ASP A 111 -1.39 17.20 -14.84
C ASP A 111 -1.79 16.80 -13.42
N ILE A 112 -1.84 17.77 -12.50
CA ILE A 112 -2.29 17.54 -11.12
C ILE A 112 -3.72 17.01 -11.12
N LEU A 113 -4.63 17.65 -11.86
CA LEU A 113 -6.03 17.20 -11.97
C LEU A 113 -6.13 15.80 -12.58
N ASN A 114 -5.37 15.52 -13.63
CA ASN A 114 -5.35 14.20 -14.26
C ASN A 114 -4.87 13.11 -13.29
N THR A 115 -3.84 13.38 -12.49
CA THR A 115 -3.36 12.47 -11.44
C THR A 115 -4.39 12.32 -10.31
N LEU A 116 -5.03 13.40 -9.87
CA LEU A 116 -6.10 13.34 -8.88
C LEU A 116 -7.33 12.57 -9.38
N LEU A 117 -7.55 12.53 -10.69
CA LEU A 117 -8.61 11.75 -11.33
C LEU A 117 -8.18 10.32 -11.71
N TYR A 118 -7.00 9.87 -11.26
CA TYR A 118 -6.45 8.54 -11.56
C TYR A 118 -6.21 8.27 -13.06
N LYS A 119 -6.02 9.31 -13.87
CA LYS A 119 -5.55 9.17 -15.27
C LYS A 119 -4.03 9.00 -15.35
N ALA A 120 -3.33 9.44 -14.31
CA ALA A 120 -1.90 9.27 -14.09
C ALA A 120 -1.65 8.96 -12.60
N PHE A 121 -0.42 8.60 -12.25
CA PHE A 121 -0.03 8.28 -10.87
C PHE A 121 1.13 9.16 -10.40
N PRO A 122 1.11 9.60 -9.12
CA PRO A 122 2.25 10.28 -8.53
C PRO A 122 3.41 9.32 -8.32
N VAL A 123 4.64 9.82 -8.21
CA VAL A 123 5.85 8.99 -8.09
C VAL A 123 6.05 8.49 -6.67
N TYR A 124 5.81 9.33 -5.67
CA TYR A 124 6.15 9.02 -4.27
C TYR A 124 4.94 8.65 -3.41
N VAL A 125 3.78 9.25 -3.68
CA VAL A 125 2.59 9.09 -2.83
C VAL A 125 1.72 7.90 -3.27
N GLU A 126 2.08 7.20 -4.36
CA GLU A 126 1.31 6.09 -4.96
C GLU A 126 0.92 5.00 -3.94
N ILE A 127 1.87 4.60 -3.08
CA ILE A 127 1.65 3.54 -2.09
C ILE A 127 0.52 3.87 -1.11
N LEU A 128 0.35 5.16 -0.80
CA LEU A 128 -0.70 5.64 0.09
C LEU A 128 -2.07 5.52 -0.58
N GLY A 129 -2.13 5.77 -1.88
CA GLY A 129 -3.31 5.57 -2.71
C GLY A 129 -3.74 4.09 -2.74
N TYR A 130 -2.78 3.19 -2.93
CA TYR A 130 -3.02 1.75 -2.81
C TYR A 130 -3.59 1.38 -1.43
N TYR A 131 -2.96 1.86 -0.35
CA TYR A 131 -3.41 1.58 1.03
C TYR A 131 -4.85 2.07 1.28
N ALA A 132 -5.17 3.28 0.82
CA ALA A 132 -6.49 3.86 0.94
C ALA A 132 -7.55 2.99 0.25
N ILE A 133 -7.32 2.66 -1.03
CA ILE A 133 -8.23 1.85 -1.85
C ILE A 133 -8.42 0.48 -1.21
N ALA A 134 -7.32 -0.18 -0.83
CA ALA A 134 -7.39 -1.50 -0.21
C ALA A 134 -8.18 -1.48 1.11
N LEU A 135 -7.97 -0.49 1.99
CA LEU A 135 -8.72 -0.37 3.24
C LEU A 135 -10.22 -0.07 3.04
N ILE A 136 -10.57 0.62 1.95
CA ILE A 136 -11.97 0.87 1.57
C ILE A 136 -12.61 -0.41 1.03
N TRP A 137 -11.89 -1.19 0.22
CA TRP A 137 -12.41 -2.39 -0.44
C TRP A 137 -12.46 -3.63 0.45
N ILE A 138 -11.46 -3.82 1.31
CA ILE A 138 -11.30 -5.01 2.16
C ILE A 138 -12.52 -5.33 3.05
N PRO A 139 -13.20 -4.35 3.67
CA PRO A 139 -14.41 -4.63 4.44
C PRO A 139 -15.55 -5.27 3.63
N PHE A 140 -15.53 -5.15 2.30
CA PHE A 140 -16.48 -5.77 1.40
C PHE A 140 -15.96 -7.10 0.84
N ALA A 141 -14.66 -7.19 0.57
CA ALA A 141 -14.03 -8.42 0.08
C ALA A 141 -13.97 -9.53 1.16
N LEU A 142 -13.71 -9.19 2.43
CA LEU A 142 -13.56 -10.18 3.51
C LEU A 142 -14.82 -11.01 3.78
N PRO A 143 -16.05 -10.45 3.81
CA PRO A 143 -17.28 -11.23 3.88
C PRO A 143 -17.47 -12.19 2.71
N LEU A 144 -17.07 -11.81 1.50
CA LEU A 144 -17.16 -12.68 0.32
C LEU A 144 -16.14 -13.81 0.40
N TRP A 145 -14.90 -13.50 0.79
CA TRP A 145 -13.86 -14.52 0.98
C TRP A 145 -14.23 -15.52 2.07
N LYS A 146 -14.83 -15.09 3.18
CA LYS A 146 -15.31 -16.03 4.22
C LYS A 146 -16.38 -17.01 3.70
N LYS A 147 -17.11 -16.64 2.65
CA LYS A 147 -18.15 -17.48 2.03
C LYS A 147 -17.64 -18.30 0.84
N ALA A 148 -16.40 -18.08 0.40
CA ALA A 148 -15.81 -18.87 -0.67
C ALA A 148 -15.58 -20.31 -0.18
N PRO A 149 -15.80 -21.31 -1.04
CA PRO A 149 -15.64 -22.73 -0.72
C PRO A 149 -14.18 -23.11 -0.42
#